data_AF-A0A1F4CSJ9-F1
#
_entry.id   AF-A0A1F4CSJ9-F1
#
_cell.length_a   1.000
_cell.length_b   1.000
_cell.length_c   1.000
_cell.angle_alpha   90.00
_cell.angle_beta   90.00
_cell.angle_gamma   90.00
#
_symmetry.space_group_name_H-M   'P 1'
#
loop_
_entity.id
_entity.type
_entity.pdbx_description
1 polymer ?
#
loop_
_entity_poly.entity_id
_entity_poly.type
_entity_poly.pdbx_seq_one_letter_code
_entity_poly.pdbx_strand_id
1 'polypeptide(L)'
;MVFDREIDNAVAILRAGGLVAFPTETVYGLGADASNPEAVKRVFAAKGRPHDHPLIVHVADAVQLANWAREIPPAAWTLARKFWPGPLTLILKRSPRVNDLVTGGQDTVALRVPSHPVAQALLRRFGGGVAAPSANRFGRVSATTAEHVRREFGGAVDCVLDGGAADVGIESTIVDLSGAAPALLRPGWITVEQLQDALGMPLASPDTQSPRAPGTLAKHYAPQTPLMVMEADLLLELAASLARQGKRIAVLARSALQPLSPGLTWVAAPQDAAGYAHQLYASLRQLDEAGCDTILVEAPPQDAAWAAIRDRLTRAAAGTQENLA
;
A
#
# COMPACT_ATOMS: atom_id res chain seq x y z
N MET A 1 17.45 -4.80 24.10
CA MET A 1 17.07 -4.25 22.79
C MET A 1 17.57 -5.21 21.73
N VAL A 2 16.68 -6.04 21.17
CA VAL A 2 17.03 -7.07 20.18
C VAL A 2 17.08 -6.49 18.74
N PHE A 3 16.64 -5.24 18.54
CA PHE A 3 16.51 -4.63 17.21
C PHE A 3 17.75 -3.90 16.67
N ASP A 4 18.68 -3.44 17.52
CA ASP A 4 19.76 -2.57 17.02
C ASP A 4 20.69 -3.30 16.04
N ARG A 5 21.07 -4.54 16.36
CA ARG A 5 21.92 -5.36 15.51
C ARG A 5 21.23 -5.76 14.20
N GLU A 6 19.93 -6.02 14.24
CA GLU A 6 19.14 -6.36 13.05
C GLU A 6 19.02 -5.16 12.11
N ILE A 7 18.80 -3.97 12.65
CA ILE A 7 18.77 -2.73 11.87
C ILE A 7 20.15 -2.46 11.28
N ASP A 8 21.24 -2.61 12.03
CA ASP A 8 22.60 -2.39 11.50
C ASP A 8 22.94 -3.37 10.38
N ASN A 9 22.52 -4.63 10.51
CA ASN A 9 22.64 -5.62 9.45
C ASN A 9 21.81 -5.23 8.21
N ALA A 10 20.57 -4.79 8.39
CA ALA A 10 19.73 -4.30 7.29
C ALA A 10 20.34 -3.07 6.59
N VAL A 11 20.95 -2.15 7.34
CA VAL A 11 21.69 -1.00 6.77
C VAL A 11 22.88 -1.47 5.94
N ALA A 12 23.65 -2.44 6.44
CA ALA A 12 24.78 -3.01 5.70
C ALA A 12 24.31 -3.67 4.39
N ILE A 13 23.20 -4.41 4.43
CA ILE A 13 22.56 -5.02 3.26
C ILE A 13 22.15 -3.95 2.24
N LEU A 14 21.44 -2.89 2.66
CA LEU A 14 21.06 -1.79 1.75
C LEU A 14 22.30 -1.14 1.10
N ARG A 15 23.35 -0.87 1.88
CA ARG A 15 24.61 -0.29 1.37
C ARG A 15 25.33 -1.20 0.38
N ALA A 16 25.18 -2.51 0.54
CA ALA A 16 25.71 -3.50 -0.40
C ALA A 16 24.83 -3.70 -1.66
N GLY A 17 23.76 -2.91 -1.82
CA GLY A 17 22.81 -3.04 -2.94
C GLY A 17 21.79 -4.17 -2.74
N GLY A 18 21.61 -4.61 -1.49
CA GLY A 18 20.65 -5.60 -1.03
C GLY A 18 19.20 -5.10 -0.93
N LEU A 19 18.28 -6.06 -0.81
CA LEU A 19 16.86 -5.82 -0.59
C LEU A 19 16.50 -6.05 0.88
N VAL A 20 15.85 -5.06 1.49
CA VAL A 20 15.34 -5.15 2.85
C VAL A 20 13.85 -4.91 2.83
N ALA A 21 13.06 -5.87 3.31
CA ALA A 21 11.67 -5.64 3.64
C ALA A 21 11.55 -5.09 5.07
N PHE A 22 10.78 -4.03 5.25
CA PHE A 22 10.63 -3.36 6.54
C PHE A 22 9.18 -2.92 6.80
N PRO A 23 8.74 -2.93 8.07
CA PRO A 23 7.41 -2.49 8.45
C PRO A 23 7.29 -0.97 8.32
N THR A 24 6.12 -0.49 7.89
CA THR A 24 5.67 0.89 8.08
C THR A 24 4.32 0.88 8.81
N GLU A 25 3.80 2.04 9.18
CA GLU A 25 2.47 2.14 9.78
C GLU A 25 1.37 1.75 8.78
N THR A 26 1.65 1.79 7.46
CA THR A 26 0.67 1.43 6.41
C THR A 26 0.71 -0.04 6.03
N VAL A 27 1.84 -0.48 5.48
CA VAL A 27 2.08 -1.82 4.91
C VAL A 27 3.59 -2.05 4.93
N TYR A 28 4.04 -3.30 4.81
CA TYR A 28 5.46 -3.58 4.65
C TYR A 28 5.95 -3.05 3.31
N GLY A 29 7.13 -2.45 3.29
CA GLY A 29 7.81 -1.98 2.07
C GLY A 29 8.96 -2.91 1.69
N LEU A 30 9.16 -3.16 0.40
CA LEU A 30 10.35 -3.86 -0.11
C LEU A 30 11.37 -2.82 -0.59
N GLY A 31 12.33 -2.50 0.26
CA GLY A 31 13.27 -1.40 0.09
C GLY A 31 14.59 -1.79 -0.57
N ALA A 32 15.10 -0.87 -1.37
CA ALA A 32 16.49 -0.80 -1.82
C ALA A 32 17.00 0.64 -1.71
N ASP A 33 18.32 0.83 -1.71
CA ASP A 33 18.92 2.16 -1.84
C ASP A 33 18.42 2.86 -3.11
N ALA A 34 17.69 3.97 -2.95
CA ALA A 34 17.12 4.72 -4.07
C ALA A 34 18.17 5.39 -4.96
N SER A 35 19.41 5.54 -4.48
CA SER A 35 20.53 6.09 -5.25
C SER A 35 21.29 5.02 -6.05
N ASN A 36 21.04 3.73 -5.80
CA ASN A 36 21.70 2.61 -6.47
C ASN A 36 20.77 1.99 -7.54
N PRO A 37 21.01 2.25 -8.84
CA PRO A 37 20.12 1.77 -9.90
C PRO A 37 20.01 0.25 -9.98
N GLU A 38 21.09 -0.48 -9.69
CA GLU A 38 21.09 -1.95 -9.70
C GLU A 38 20.26 -2.52 -8.55
N ALA A 39 20.34 -1.90 -7.37
CA ALA A 39 19.49 -2.28 -6.23
C ALA A 39 18.01 -2.02 -6.53
N VAL A 40 17.67 -0.89 -7.17
CA VAL A 40 16.31 -0.58 -7.60
C VAL A 40 15.80 -1.58 -8.65
N LYS A 41 16.63 -2.00 -9.62
CA LYS A 41 16.27 -3.07 -10.58
C LYS A 41 15.90 -4.37 -9.88
N ARG A 42 16.60 -4.73 -8.79
CA ARG A 42 16.27 -5.92 -7.99
C ARG A 42 14.89 -5.83 -7.35
N VAL A 43 14.44 -4.65 -6.92
CA VAL A 43 13.06 -4.45 -6.42
C VAL A 43 12.03 -4.76 -7.51
N PHE A 44 12.23 -4.25 -8.72
CA PHE A 44 11.36 -4.53 -9.86
C PHE A 44 11.34 -6.03 -10.20
N ALA A 45 12.51 -6.66 -10.30
CA ALA A 45 12.66 -8.08 -10.61
C ALA A 45 12.00 -8.96 -9.54
N ALA A 46 12.27 -8.70 -8.25
CA ALA A 46 11.67 -9.44 -7.15
C ALA A 46 10.14 -9.33 -7.15
N LYS A 47 9.58 -8.18 -7.52
CA LYS A 47 8.12 -8.00 -7.56
C LYS A 47 7.46 -8.49 -8.85
N GLY A 48 8.21 -8.67 -9.93
CA GLY A 48 7.64 -8.77 -11.28
C GLY A 48 6.89 -7.48 -11.68
N ARG A 49 7.41 -6.32 -11.24
CA ARG A 49 6.80 -5.00 -11.49
C ARG A 49 7.41 -4.36 -12.75
N PRO A 50 6.62 -3.74 -13.64
CA PRO A 50 7.16 -3.02 -14.79
C PRO A 50 8.00 -1.80 -14.37
N HIS A 51 9.10 -1.54 -15.08
CA HIS A 51 10.10 -0.51 -14.73
C HIS A 51 9.61 0.93 -14.89
N ASP A 52 8.56 1.15 -15.66
CA ASP A 52 7.97 2.47 -15.90
C ASP A 52 6.97 2.87 -14.79
N HIS A 53 6.74 2.01 -13.79
CA HIS A 53 5.92 2.34 -12.63
C HIS A 53 6.77 2.97 -11.51
N PRO A 54 6.50 4.22 -11.11
CA PRO A 54 7.28 4.91 -10.10
C PRO A 54 7.26 4.19 -8.74
N LEU A 55 8.27 4.46 -7.92
CA LEU A 55 8.40 3.99 -6.54
C LEU A 55 8.27 5.16 -5.57
N ILE A 56 7.95 4.87 -4.30
CA ILE A 56 7.99 5.87 -3.22
C ILE A 56 9.36 5.79 -2.56
N VAL A 57 10.06 6.91 -2.50
CA VAL A 57 11.29 7.03 -1.70
C VAL A 57 10.90 7.41 -0.28
N HIS A 58 11.29 6.56 0.65
CA HIS A 58 11.13 6.79 2.08
C HIS A 58 12.39 7.47 2.62
N VAL A 59 12.18 8.53 3.39
CA VAL A 59 13.24 9.34 4.02
C VAL A 59 12.96 9.47 5.52
N ALA A 60 14.00 9.74 6.31
CA ALA A 60 13.89 9.79 7.76
C ALA A 60 13.17 11.06 8.25
N ASP A 61 13.31 12.17 7.51
CA ASP A 61 12.83 13.48 7.91
C ASP A 61 12.44 14.35 6.70
N ALA A 62 11.49 15.27 6.90
CA ALA A 62 11.01 16.19 5.88
C ALA A 62 12.12 17.10 5.32
N VAL A 63 13.16 17.41 6.10
CA VAL A 63 14.30 18.22 5.63
C VAL A 63 15.00 17.56 4.42
N GLN A 64 14.92 16.23 4.30
CA GLN A 64 15.51 15.50 3.19
C GLN A 64 14.74 15.68 1.88
N LEU A 65 13.56 16.32 1.86
CA LEU A 65 12.85 16.66 0.63
C LEU A 65 13.76 17.37 -0.40
N ALA A 66 14.61 18.29 0.05
CA ALA A 66 15.53 19.05 -0.80
C ALA A 66 16.59 18.19 -1.49
N ASN A 67 16.85 16.97 -1.01
CA ASN A 67 17.76 16.03 -1.67
C ASN A 67 17.10 15.35 -2.88
N TRP A 68 15.77 15.21 -2.86
CA TRP A 68 15.01 14.42 -3.82
C TRP A 68 14.12 15.24 -4.74
N ALA A 69 13.73 16.45 -4.34
CA ALA A 69 12.81 17.30 -5.08
C ALA A 69 13.41 18.70 -5.35
N ARG A 70 12.89 19.36 -6.39
CA ARG A 70 13.17 20.76 -6.73
C ARG A 70 11.87 21.56 -6.71
N GLU A 71 11.97 22.89 -6.65
CA GLU A 71 10.81 23.80 -6.71
C GLU A 71 9.71 23.42 -5.69
N ILE A 72 10.11 23.05 -4.46
CA ILE A 72 9.20 22.50 -3.44
C ILE A 72 8.22 23.61 -3.00
N PRO A 73 6.90 23.46 -3.27
CA PRO A 73 5.93 24.51 -2.95
C PRO A 73 5.69 24.60 -1.43
N PRO A 74 5.26 25.76 -0.90
CA PRO A 74 4.91 25.92 0.52
C PRO A 74 3.87 24.89 1.02
N ALA A 75 2.93 24.49 0.15
CA ALA A 75 1.93 23.46 0.43
C ALA A 75 2.57 22.13 0.86
N ALA A 76 3.71 21.74 0.26
CA ALA A 76 4.41 20.51 0.63
C ALA A 76 4.92 20.56 2.07
N TRP A 77 5.49 21.69 2.48
CA TRP A 77 5.96 21.90 3.85
C TRP A 77 4.81 22.01 4.86
N THR A 78 3.68 22.58 4.47
CA THR A 78 2.46 22.59 5.30
C THR A 78 1.94 21.19 5.57
N LEU A 79 1.80 20.37 4.53
CA LEU A 79 1.36 18.98 4.66
C LEU A 79 2.38 18.12 5.42
N ALA A 80 3.67 18.24 5.10
CA ALA A 80 4.73 17.51 5.80
C ALA A 80 4.75 17.84 7.31
N ARG A 81 4.67 19.11 7.70
CA ARG A 81 4.65 19.48 9.13
C ARG A 81 3.45 18.92 9.89
N LYS A 82 2.31 18.74 9.23
CA LYS A 82 1.07 18.26 9.86
C LYS A 82 0.97 16.74 9.88
N PHE A 83 1.43 16.06 8.83
CA PHE A 83 1.16 14.64 8.61
C PHE A 83 2.41 13.76 8.55
N TRP A 84 3.62 14.33 8.64
CA TRP A 84 4.87 13.56 8.74
C TRP A 84 5.52 13.67 10.12
N PRO A 85 6.11 12.56 10.62
CA PRO A 85 6.05 11.20 10.10
C PRO A 85 4.62 10.62 10.07
N GLY A 86 4.23 9.92 8.99
CA GLY A 86 2.89 9.36 8.87
C GLY A 86 2.45 8.95 7.44
N PRO A 87 1.17 8.54 7.29
CA PRO A 87 0.68 7.82 6.11
C PRO A 87 0.31 8.75 4.96
N LEU A 88 1.13 9.78 4.71
CA LEU A 88 1.02 10.71 3.59
C LEU A 88 2.21 10.55 2.65
N THR A 89 1.95 10.59 1.35
CA THR A 89 2.96 10.63 0.30
C THR A 89 2.73 11.88 -0.54
N LEU A 90 3.81 12.62 -0.80
CA LEU A 90 3.79 13.83 -1.63
C LEU A 90 4.47 13.53 -2.97
N ILE A 91 3.80 13.87 -4.07
CA ILE A 91 4.43 13.91 -5.40
C ILE A 91 4.93 15.32 -5.65
N LEU A 92 6.21 15.45 -5.94
CA LEU A 92 6.91 16.71 -6.17
C LEU A 92 7.72 16.63 -7.46
N LYS A 93 8.10 17.78 -8.03
CA LYS A 93 9.07 17.82 -9.13
C LYS A 93 10.40 17.23 -8.66
N ARG A 94 10.95 16.27 -9.41
CA ARG A 94 12.15 15.54 -8.99
C ARG A 94 13.40 16.41 -9.05
N SER A 95 14.36 16.16 -8.18
CA SER A 95 15.72 16.65 -8.33
C SER A 95 16.37 15.97 -9.54
N PRO A 96 17.25 16.64 -10.32
CA PRO A 96 18.00 16.03 -11.42
C PRO A 96 18.87 14.83 -11.00
N ARG A 97 19.13 14.68 -9.70
CA ARG A 97 19.90 13.56 -9.14
C ARG A 97 19.08 12.26 -8.98
N VAL A 98 17.75 12.34 -9.07
CA VAL A 98 16.88 11.18 -8.87
C VAL A 98 16.89 10.32 -10.14
N ASN A 99 17.25 9.05 -9.98
CA ASN A 99 17.29 8.09 -11.08
C ASN A 99 15.91 7.84 -11.71
N ASP A 100 15.87 7.67 -13.04
CA ASP A 100 14.63 7.43 -13.79
C ASP A 100 13.91 6.14 -13.36
N LEU A 101 14.63 5.11 -12.88
CA LEU A 101 14.02 3.88 -12.36
C LEU A 101 13.17 4.14 -11.11
N VAL A 102 13.49 5.17 -10.33
CA VAL A 102 12.67 5.55 -9.17
C VAL A 102 11.39 6.25 -9.62
N THR A 103 11.47 7.09 -10.65
CA THR A 103 10.35 7.93 -11.11
C THR A 103 9.52 7.31 -12.22
N GLY A 104 9.94 6.16 -12.76
CA GLY A 104 9.37 5.58 -13.97
C GLY A 104 9.60 6.48 -15.19
N GLY A 105 10.70 7.23 -15.22
CA GLY A 105 11.05 8.21 -16.26
C GLY A 105 10.27 9.53 -16.20
N GLN A 106 9.45 9.76 -15.16
CA GLN A 106 8.68 10.98 -15.00
C GLN A 106 9.52 12.11 -14.40
N ASP A 107 9.09 13.37 -14.57
CA ASP A 107 9.72 14.54 -13.94
C ASP A 107 9.28 14.74 -12.48
N THR A 108 8.59 13.76 -11.90
CA THR A 108 8.10 13.81 -10.53
C THR A 108 8.63 12.64 -9.70
N VAL A 109 8.70 12.84 -8.38
CA VAL A 109 9.14 11.84 -7.40
C VAL A 109 8.12 11.75 -6.27
N ALA A 110 7.84 10.54 -5.81
CA ALA A 110 6.97 10.29 -4.66
C ALA A 110 7.81 10.16 -3.38
N LEU A 111 7.54 11.00 -2.38
CA LEU A 111 8.30 11.06 -1.13
C LEU A 111 7.40 10.82 0.08
N ARG A 112 7.95 10.15 1.10
CA ARG A 112 7.26 9.86 2.36
C ARG A 112 8.22 9.76 3.53
N VAL A 113 7.76 10.22 4.69
CA VAL A 113 8.40 9.94 5.98
C VAL A 113 7.48 9.00 6.78
N PRO A 114 7.77 7.68 6.87
CA PRO A 114 6.92 6.74 7.59
C PRO A 114 7.05 6.94 9.11
N SER A 115 5.97 6.72 9.87
CA SER A 115 5.97 6.92 11.34
C SER A 115 6.41 5.69 12.14
N HIS A 116 6.49 4.52 11.51
CA HIS A 116 6.84 3.29 12.21
C HIS A 116 8.25 3.34 12.84
N PRO A 117 8.43 2.99 14.13
CA PRO A 117 9.72 3.10 14.82
C PRO A 117 10.87 2.35 14.14
N VAL A 118 10.61 1.12 13.65
CA VAL A 118 11.62 0.32 12.93
C VAL A 118 12.02 0.97 11.60
N ALA A 119 11.07 1.49 10.82
CA ALA A 119 11.37 2.22 9.59
C ALA A 119 12.20 3.48 9.88
N GLN A 120 11.81 4.24 10.91
CA GLN A 120 12.54 5.44 11.33
C GLN A 120 13.97 5.13 11.75
N ALA A 121 14.18 4.06 12.53
CA ALA A 121 15.51 3.64 12.94
C ALA A 121 16.37 3.21 11.74
N LEU A 122 15.81 2.42 10.82
CA LEU A 122 16.47 2.02 9.56
C LEU A 122 16.87 3.24 8.72
N LEU A 123 15.93 4.14 8.44
CA LEU A 123 16.14 5.30 7.58
C LEU A 123 17.17 6.27 8.17
N ARG A 124 17.13 6.53 9.48
CA ARG A 124 18.09 7.40 10.16
C ARG A 124 19.51 6.84 10.11
N ARG A 125 19.69 5.54 10.35
CA ARG A 125 21.02 4.90 10.30
C ARG A 125 21.54 4.72 8.88
N PHE A 126 20.64 4.46 7.92
CA PHE A 126 21.00 4.39 6.51
C PHE A 126 21.47 5.76 6.00
N GLY A 127 20.76 6.83 6.35
CA GLY A 127 21.11 8.23 6.03
C GLY A 127 20.71 8.69 4.62
N GLY A 128 20.40 7.75 3.72
CA GLY A 128 19.87 8.01 2.37
C GLY A 128 18.36 7.80 2.25
N GLY A 129 17.87 7.78 1.02
CA GLY A 129 16.49 7.43 0.71
C GLY A 129 16.36 5.96 0.31
N VAL A 130 15.28 5.32 0.75
CA VAL A 130 15.00 3.91 0.43
C VAL A 130 13.78 3.85 -0.50
N ALA A 131 13.97 3.42 -1.73
CA ALA A 131 12.88 3.23 -2.68
C ALA A 131 12.15 1.94 -2.31
N ALA A 132 10.90 2.06 -1.85
CA ALA A 132 10.15 0.95 -1.29
C ALA A 132 8.68 0.98 -1.72
N PRO A 133 8.28 0.23 -2.76
CA PRO A 133 6.87 -0.12 -2.95
C PRO A 133 6.44 -1.13 -1.87
N SER A 134 5.14 -1.44 -1.81
CA SER A 134 4.61 -2.49 -0.94
C SER A 134 5.34 -3.83 -1.13
N ALA A 135 5.57 -4.59 -0.06
CA ALA A 135 6.30 -5.85 -0.09
C ALA A 135 5.39 -7.02 -0.51
N ASN A 136 4.93 -6.98 -1.76
CA ASN A 136 4.18 -8.05 -2.42
C ASN A 136 4.53 -8.15 -3.92
N ARG A 137 4.23 -9.27 -4.56
CA ARG A 137 4.29 -9.42 -6.02
C ARG A 137 3.32 -8.43 -6.65
N PHE A 138 3.70 -7.90 -7.80
CA PHE A 138 2.96 -6.86 -8.48
C PHE A 138 1.50 -7.28 -8.73
N GLY A 139 0.56 -6.38 -8.46
CA GLY A 139 -0.89 -6.63 -8.60
C GLY A 139 -1.54 -7.39 -7.44
N ARG A 140 -0.78 -8.15 -6.63
CA ARG A 140 -1.33 -8.94 -5.50
C ARG A 140 -1.71 -8.08 -4.29
N VAL A 141 -2.46 -8.68 -3.37
CA VAL A 141 -2.77 -8.14 -2.04
C VAL A 141 -1.49 -7.67 -1.33
N SER A 142 -1.50 -6.51 -0.68
CA SER A 142 -0.30 -5.98 -0.01
C SER A 142 0.05 -6.76 1.27
N ALA A 143 1.31 -6.72 1.69
CA ALA A 143 1.77 -7.36 2.92
C ALA A 143 1.66 -6.41 4.12
N THR A 144 0.95 -6.82 5.16
CA THR A 144 0.80 -6.08 6.43
C THR A 144 1.57 -6.69 7.61
N THR A 145 2.25 -7.82 7.41
CA THR A 145 3.06 -8.50 8.44
C THR A 145 4.36 -9.02 7.80
N ALA A 146 5.39 -9.27 8.62
CA ALA A 146 6.63 -9.87 8.14
C ALA A 146 6.40 -11.28 7.56
N GLU A 147 5.46 -12.03 8.12
CA GLU A 147 5.09 -13.36 7.63
C GLU A 147 4.50 -13.31 6.21
N HIS A 148 3.66 -12.32 5.90
CA HIS A 148 3.18 -12.10 4.54
C HIS A 148 4.34 -11.92 3.55
N VAL A 149 5.38 -11.17 3.94
CA VAL A 149 6.56 -10.95 3.11
C VAL A 149 7.36 -12.25 2.92
N ARG A 150 7.62 -12.98 4.01
CA ARG A 150 8.40 -14.24 3.98
C ARG A 150 7.75 -15.27 3.07
N ARG A 151 6.43 -15.44 3.16
CA ARG A 151 5.67 -16.37 2.29
C ARG A 151 5.72 -15.96 0.82
N GLU A 152 5.71 -14.66 0.55
CA GLU A 152 5.59 -14.16 -0.82
C GLU A 152 6.91 -14.13 -1.61
N PHE A 153 8.02 -13.90 -0.91
CA PHE A 153 9.33 -13.78 -1.55
C PHE A 153 10.34 -14.86 -1.16
N GLY A 154 10.15 -15.55 -0.04
CA GLY A 154 11.12 -16.53 0.47
C GLY A 154 12.54 -15.94 0.50
N GLY A 155 13.50 -16.65 -0.10
CA GLY A 155 14.90 -16.22 -0.20
C GLY A 155 15.21 -15.11 -1.21
N ALA A 156 14.21 -14.52 -1.89
CA ALA A 156 14.43 -13.42 -2.84
C ALA A 156 14.66 -12.06 -2.16
N VAL A 157 14.42 -11.96 -0.84
CA VAL A 157 14.68 -10.75 -0.03
C VAL A 157 15.80 -11.07 0.95
N ASP A 158 16.81 -10.20 1.00
CA ASP A 158 18.04 -10.46 1.78
C ASP A 158 17.81 -10.29 3.30
N CYS A 159 16.84 -9.46 3.69
CA CYS A 159 16.44 -9.29 5.10
C CYS A 159 14.97 -8.87 5.22
N VAL A 160 14.25 -9.46 6.18
CA VAL A 160 12.91 -9.03 6.59
C VAL A 160 12.98 -8.57 8.03
N LEU A 161 12.86 -7.27 8.27
CA LEU A 161 12.73 -6.72 9.61
C LEU A 161 11.30 -6.97 10.12
N ASP A 162 11.18 -7.54 11.32
CA ASP A 162 9.89 -7.82 11.94
C ASP A 162 9.53 -6.72 12.94
N GLY A 163 8.48 -5.96 12.65
CA GLY A 163 7.93 -4.95 13.55
C GLY A 163 6.50 -5.22 13.96
N GLY A 164 6.00 -6.44 13.78
CA GLY A 164 4.59 -6.77 14.00
C GLY A 164 3.69 -6.36 12.82
N ALA A 165 2.39 -6.31 13.07
CA ALA A 165 1.41 -5.91 12.06
C ALA A 165 1.42 -4.40 11.83
N ALA A 166 1.17 -3.96 10.60
CA ALA A 166 1.01 -2.54 10.28
C ALA A 166 -0.26 -1.98 10.95
N ASP A 167 -0.16 -0.80 11.56
CA ASP A 167 -1.25 -0.18 12.33
C ASP A 167 -2.45 0.22 11.45
N VAL A 168 -2.21 0.80 10.28
CA VAL A 168 -3.24 1.29 9.35
C VAL A 168 -3.74 0.21 8.39
N GLY A 169 -2.87 -0.70 7.96
CA GLY A 169 -3.22 -1.85 7.11
C GLY A 169 -3.51 -1.56 5.63
N ILE A 170 -3.62 -0.29 5.21
CA ILE A 170 -3.70 0.14 3.80
C ILE A 170 -2.63 1.18 3.48
N GLU A 171 -2.29 1.34 2.21
CA GLU A 171 -1.22 2.27 1.80
C GLU A 171 -1.54 3.75 2.05
N SER A 172 -0.50 4.57 2.05
CA SER A 172 -0.56 6.02 2.27
C SER A 172 -1.49 6.75 1.29
N THR A 173 -2.09 7.83 1.77
CA THR A 173 -2.72 8.85 0.92
C THR A 173 -1.65 9.47 0.01
N ILE A 174 -1.93 9.66 -1.29
CA ILE A 174 -1.00 10.29 -2.23
C ILE A 174 -1.58 11.61 -2.72
N VAL A 175 -0.85 12.71 -2.51
CA VAL A 175 -1.20 14.05 -2.99
C VAL A 175 -0.15 14.52 -4.00
N ASP A 176 -0.61 14.97 -5.16
CA ASP A 176 0.21 15.67 -6.14
C ASP A 176 0.30 17.15 -5.84
N LEU A 177 1.53 17.65 -5.80
CA LEU A 177 1.87 19.06 -5.59
C LEU A 177 2.82 19.57 -6.69
N SER A 178 3.00 18.81 -7.78
CA SER A 178 3.87 19.19 -8.89
C SER A 178 3.19 20.10 -9.92
N GLY A 179 1.86 20.06 -9.99
CA GLY A 179 1.03 20.89 -10.86
C GLY A 179 0.60 22.23 -10.25
N ALA A 180 -0.37 22.89 -10.89
CA ALA A 180 -0.87 24.20 -10.50
C ALA A 180 -1.74 24.18 -9.23
N ALA A 181 -2.43 23.08 -8.97
CA ALA A 181 -3.29 22.90 -7.80
C ALA A 181 -3.02 21.52 -7.15
N PRO A 182 -3.05 21.41 -5.81
CA PRO A 182 -2.95 20.13 -5.13
C PRO A 182 -4.04 19.16 -5.56
N ALA A 183 -3.69 17.92 -5.90
CA ALA A 183 -4.66 16.90 -6.34
C ALA A 183 -4.51 15.59 -5.56
N LEU A 184 -5.62 14.96 -5.18
CA LEU A 184 -5.60 13.65 -4.54
C LEU A 184 -5.45 12.54 -5.59
N LEU A 185 -4.30 11.88 -5.66
CA LEU A 185 -4.08 10.77 -6.60
C LEU A 185 -4.52 9.41 -6.06
N ARG A 186 -4.41 9.20 -4.74
CA ARG A 186 -4.81 7.94 -4.11
C ARG A 186 -5.38 8.20 -2.71
N PRO A 187 -6.63 7.77 -2.43
CA PRO A 187 -7.18 7.83 -1.08
C PRO A 187 -6.44 6.84 -0.17
N GLY A 188 -6.28 7.24 1.09
CA GLY A 188 -5.65 6.46 2.15
C GLY A 188 -6.18 6.91 3.51
N TRP A 189 -5.38 6.76 4.56
CA TRP A 189 -5.78 7.11 5.93
C TRP A 189 -6.06 8.60 6.15
N ILE A 190 -5.28 9.47 5.50
CA ILE A 190 -5.50 10.93 5.57
C ILE A 190 -6.63 11.29 4.61
N THR A 191 -7.70 11.88 5.13
CA THR A 191 -8.91 12.18 4.35
C THR A 191 -8.77 13.48 3.54
N VAL A 192 -9.66 13.65 2.55
CA VAL A 192 -9.73 14.87 1.74
C VAL A 192 -9.97 16.09 2.61
N GLU A 193 -10.87 15.98 3.59
CA GLU A 193 -11.23 17.04 4.52
C GLU A 193 -10.00 17.48 5.35
N GLN A 194 -9.26 16.51 5.91
CA GLN A 194 -8.04 16.80 6.68
C GLN A 194 -6.98 17.53 5.85
N LEU A 195 -6.83 17.15 4.57
CA LEU A 195 -5.92 17.79 3.63
C LEU A 195 -6.36 19.21 3.29
N GLN A 196 -7.63 19.40 2.97
CA GLN A 196 -8.19 20.72 2.66
C GLN A 196 -8.10 21.67 3.85
N ASP A 197 -8.39 21.20 5.05
CA ASP A 197 -8.25 21.97 6.29
C ASP A 197 -6.80 22.37 6.55
N ALA A 198 -5.84 21.50 6.19
CA ALA A 198 -4.42 21.80 6.32
C ALA A 198 -3.95 22.86 5.32
N LEU A 199 -4.45 22.79 4.09
CA LEU A 199 -4.05 23.67 2.99
C LEU A 199 -4.82 25.00 2.97
N GLY A 200 -6.00 25.05 3.59
CA GLY A 200 -6.92 26.18 3.49
C GLY A 200 -7.53 26.35 2.10
N MET A 201 -7.57 25.28 1.29
CA MET A 201 -8.08 25.30 -0.08
C MET A 201 -8.61 23.92 -0.51
N PRO A 202 -9.53 23.85 -1.49
CA PRO A 202 -10.01 22.57 -2.01
C PRO A 202 -8.92 21.81 -2.77
N LEU A 203 -9.01 20.48 -2.78
CA LEU A 203 -8.19 19.63 -3.66
C LEU A 203 -8.82 19.54 -5.05
N ALA A 204 -7.98 19.55 -6.08
CA ALA A 204 -8.38 19.24 -7.44
C ALA A 204 -8.59 17.72 -7.62
N SER A 205 -9.40 17.37 -8.61
CA SER A 205 -9.47 16.00 -9.12
C SER A 205 -8.27 15.70 -10.01
N PRO A 206 -7.77 14.45 -10.03
CA PRO A 206 -6.78 14.02 -11.02
C PRO A 206 -7.30 14.23 -12.45
N ASP A 207 -6.39 14.65 -13.32
CA ASP A 207 -6.63 14.85 -14.75
C ASP A 207 -5.65 14.02 -15.61
N THR A 208 -5.69 14.20 -16.92
CA THR A 208 -4.80 13.46 -17.85
C THR A 208 -3.33 13.89 -17.77
N GLN A 209 -3.03 15.03 -17.14
CA GLN A 209 -1.67 15.53 -16.92
C GLN A 209 -1.11 15.09 -15.56
N SER A 210 -1.95 14.51 -14.70
CA SER A 210 -1.56 14.05 -13.39
C SER A 210 -0.51 12.94 -13.48
N PRO A 211 0.54 13.00 -12.66
CA PRO A 211 1.62 12.03 -12.73
C PRO A 211 1.11 10.64 -12.32
N ARG A 212 1.73 9.61 -12.90
CA ARG A 212 1.47 8.23 -12.47
C ARG A 212 1.92 8.07 -11.03
N ALA A 213 1.13 7.36 -10.24
CA ALA A 213 1.41 7.07 -8.85
C ALA A 213 1.21 5.57 -8.55
N PRO A 214 1.91 5.01 -7.55
CA PRO A 214 1.70 3.62 -7.15
C PRO A 214 0.27 3.35 -6.71
N GLY A 215 -0.29 2.22 -7.15
CA GLY A 215 -1.61 1.77 -6.70
C GLY A 215 -2.80 2.48 -7.35
N THR A 216 -2.58 3.27 -8.41
CA THR A 216 -3.65 3.93 -9.17
C THR A 216 -4.13 3.14 -10.39
N LEU A 217 -3.55 1.96 -10.65
CA LEU A 217 -4.00 1.06 -11.71
C LEU A 217 -5.40 0.54 -11.44
N ALA A 218 -6.21 0.42 -12.49
CA ALA A 218 -7.57 -0.13 -12.39
C ALA A 218 -7.59 -1.53 -11.76
N LYS A 219 -6.51 -2.30 -11.91
CA LYS A 219 -6.34 -3.65 -11.37
C LYS A 219 -5.16 -3.67 -10.40
N HIS A 220 -5.43 -3.89 -9.12
CA HIS A 220 -4.43 -3.97 -8.08
C HIS A 220 -5.04 -4.58 -6.81
N TYR A 221 -4.20 -5.10 -5.90
CA TYR A 221 -4.60 -5.66 -4.61
C TYR A 221 -5.44 -6.94 -4.74
N ALA A 222 -5.32 -7.64 -5.88
CA ALA A 222 -6.14 -8.79 -6.18
C ALA A 222 -5.61 -10.06 -5.47
N PRO A 223 -6.48 -10.81 -4.77
CA PRO A 223 -6.17 -12.19 -4.40
C PRO A 223 -6.05 -13.07 -5.66
N GLN A 224 -5.53 -14.29 -5.52
CA GLN A 224 -5.55 -15.28 -6.60
C GLN A 224 -6.97 -15.83 -6.81
N THR A 225 -7.68 -16.04 -5.71
CA THR A 225 -9.07 -16.47 -5.67
C THR A 225 -9.98 -15.37 -6.22
N PRO A 226 -10.93 -15.67 -7.12
CA PRO A 226 -11.85 -14.68 -7.67
C PRO A 226 -12.63 -13.92 -6.60
N LEU A 227 -12.65 -12.59 -6.66
CA LEU A 227 -13.26 -11.73 -5.65
C LEU A 227 -14.42 -10.92 -6.23
N MET A 228 -15.54 -10.90 -5.51
CA MET A 228 -16.70 -10.07 -5.83
C MET A 228 -17.11 -9.22 -4.63
N VAL A 229 -17.45 -7.96 -4.89
CA VAL A 229 -17.98 -7.01 -3.90
C VAL A 229 -19.46 -6.81 -4.18
N MET A 230 -20.32 -6.97 -3.18
CA MET A 230 -21.77 -6.81 -3.35
C MET A 230 -22.47 -6.44 -2.03
N GLU A 231 -23.71 -5.97 -2.13
CA GLU A 231 -24.54 -5.64 -0.98
C GLU A 231 -24.80 -6.86 -0.10
N ALA A 232 -25.01 -6.63 1.21
CA ALA A 232 -25.08 -7.68 2.23
C ALA A 232 -26.16 -8.74 1.93
N ASP A 233 -27.36 -8.32 1.53
CA ASP A 233 -28.47 -9.24 1.26
C ASP A 233 -28.16 -10.17 0.08
N LEU A 234 -27.66 -9.61 -1.02
CA LEU A 234 -27.24 -10.37 -2.20
C LEU A 234 -26.07 -11.30 -1.89
N LEU A 235 -25.13 -10.86 -1.04
CA LEU A 235 -24.00 -11.66 -0.59
C LEU A 235 -24.49 -12.94 0.12
N LEU A 236 -25.42 -12.79 1.06
CA LEU A 236 -25.96 -13.92 1.82
C LEU A 236 -26.71 -14.91 0.92
N GLU A 237 -27.55 -14.41 0.01
CA GLU A 237 -28.28 -15.23 -0.95
C GLU A 237 -27.33 -16.01 -1.88
N LEU A 238 -26.31 -15.34 -2.43
CA LEU A 238 -25.34 -15.96 -3.32
C LEU A 238 -24.47 -16.98 -2.60
N ALA A 239 -23.97 -16.64 -1.41
CA ALA A 239 -23.17 -17.55 -0.58
C ALA A 239 -23.94 -18.85 -0.29
N ALA A 240 -25.21 -18.74 0.13
CA ALA A 240 -26.07 -19.89 0.41
C ALA A 240 -26.40 -20.69 -0.85
N SER A 241 -26.59 -20.02 -2.00
CA SER A 241 -26.82 -20.69 -3.28
C SER A 241 -25.60 -21.51 -3.73
N LEU A 242 -24.41 -20.92 -3.70
CA LEU A 242 -23.18 -21.58 -4.13
C LEU A 242 -22.76 -22.71 -3.18
N ALA A 243 -22.92 -22.52 -1.86
CA ALA A 243 -22.65 -23.57 -0.88
C ALA A 243 -23.55 -24.81 -1.09
N ARG A 244 -24.85 -24.62 -1.42
CA ARG A 244 -25.75 -25.73 -1.79
C ARG A 244 -25.33 -26.47 -3.06
N GLN A 245 -24.57 -25.82 -3.94
CA GLN A 245 -23.99 -26.43 -5.14
C GLN A 245 -22.64 -27.13 -4.85
N GLY A 246 -22.21 -27.20 -3.59
CA GLY A 246 -20.96 -27.84 -3.17
C GLY A 246 -19.72 -26.99 -3.40
N LYS A 247 -19.86 -25.69 -3.72
CA LYS A 247 -18.73 -24.77 -3.84
C LYS A 247 -18.24 -24.34 -2.46
N ARG A 248 -16.92 -24.12 -2.36
CA ARG A 248 -16.27 -23.56 -1.17
C ARG A 248 -16.21 -22.05 -1.31
N ILE A 249 -16.85 -21.33 -0.40
CA ILE A 249 -16.99 -19.87 -0.50
C ILE A 249 -16.32 -19.23 0.69
N ALA A 250 -15.47 -18.25 0.41
CA ALA A 250 -14.90 -17.36 1.39
C ALA A 250 -15.77 -16.11 1.50
N VAL A 251 -16.02 -15.62 2.71
CA VAL A 251 -16.80 -14.41 2.97
C VAL A 251 -16.04 -13.47 3.88
N LEU A 252 -15.96 -12.20 3.49
CA LEU A 252 -15.57 -11.07 4.34
C LEU A 252 -16.75 -10.12 4.47
N ALA A 253 -17.40 -10.09 5.63
CA ALA A 253 -18.62 -9.30 5.82
C ALA A 253 -18.66 -8.66 7.21
N ARG A 254 -19.24 -7.46 7.29
CA ARG A 254 -19.50 -6.77 8.56
C ARG A 254 -20.77 -7.32 9.21
N SER A 255 -21.69 -7.87 8.43
CA SER A 255 -22.91 -8.48 8.93
C SER A 255 -22.62 -9.61 9.92
N ALA A 256 -23.26 -9.56 11.09
CA ALA A 256 -23.04 -10.52 12.18
C ALA A 256 -23.66 -11.91 11.91
N LEU A 257 -24.59 -12.00 10.96
CA LEU A 257 -25.25 -13.25 10.61
C LEU A 257 -24.29 -14.13 9.80
N GLN A 258 -23.73 -15.14 10.47
CA GLN A 258 -22.92 -16.18 9.86
C GLN A 258 -23.81 -17.41 9.59
N PRO A 259 -24.16 -17.72 8.33
CA PRO A 259 -24.85 -18.96 8.04
C PRO A 259 -23.94 -20.13 8.38
N LEU A 260 -24.38 -21.01 9.29
CA LEU A 260 -23.69 -22.28 9.55
C LEU A 260 -23.97 -23.24 8.38
N SER A 261 -23.17 -23.14 7.32
CA SER A 261 -23.25 -24.02 6.15
C SER A 261 -21.91 -24.67 5.87
N PRO A 262 -21.84 -26.01 5.67
CA PRO A 262 -20.64 -26.67 5.18
C PRO A 262 -20.15 -25.98 3.89
N GLY A 263 -18.85 -25.68 3.81
CA GLY A 263 -18.25 -25.02 2.66
C GLY A 263 -18.13 -23.49 2.75
N LEU A 264 -18.66 -22.85 3.80
CA LEU A 264 -18.44 -21.42 4.05
C LEU A 264 -17.24 -21.21 4.98
N THR A 265 -16.28 -20.40 4.54
CA THR A 265 -15.22 -19.82 5.38
C THR A 265 -15.54 -18.36 5.61
N TRP A 266 -15.83 -17.98 6.85
CA TRP A 266 -16.31 -16.64 7.19
C TRP A 266 -15.29 -15.87 8.03
N VAL A 267 -14.97 -14.65 7.60
CA VAL A 267 -14.22 -13.67 8.39
C VAL A 267 -15.14 -12.48 8.67
N ALA A 268 -15.40 -12.24 9.96
CA ALA A 268 -16.15 -11.06 10.37
C ALA A 268 -15.26 -9.82 10.22
N ALA A 269 -15.71 -8.86 9.42
CA ALA A 269 -15.03 -7.62 9.20
C ALA A 269 -15.39 -6.60 10.30
N PRO A 270 -14.47 -5.72 10.71
CA PRO A 270 -14.76 -4.65 11.66
C PRO A 270 -15.87 -3.72 11.19
N GLN A 271 -16.63 -3.18 12.15
CA GLN A 271 -17.78 -2.31 11.89
C GLN A 271 -17.37 -0.89 11.52
N ASP A 272 -16.19 -0.46 11.94
CA ASP A 272 -15.61 0.86 11.69
C ASP A 272 -14.53 0.80 10.60
N ALA A 273 -14.37 1.90 9.87
CA ALA A 273 -13.43 1.99 8.75
C ALA A 273 -11.97 1.80 9.19
N ALA A 274 -11.59 2.27 10.39
CA ALA A 274 -10.22 2.16 10.87
C ALA A 274 -9.83 0.70 11.11
N GLY A 275 -10.66 -0.04 11.86
CA GLY A 275 -10.48 -1.47 12.07
C GLY A 275 -10.51 -2.26 10.76
N TYR A 276 -11.42 -1.91 9.86
CA TYR A 276 -11.54 -2.61 8.57
C TYR A 276 -10.27 -2.40 7.73
N ALA A 277 -9.77 -1.17 7.63
CA ALA A 277 -8.52 -0.88 6.92
C ALA A 277 -7.33 -1.66 7.51
N HIS A 278 -7.22 -1.71 8.84
CA HIS A 278 -6.18 -2.46 9.55
C HIS A 278 -6.17 -3.94 9.16
N GLN A 279 -7.35 -4.56 9.09
CA GLN A 279 -7.48 -6.00 8.87
C GLN A 279 -7.61 -6.40 7.39
N LEU A 280 -8.01 -5.49 6.50
CA LEU A 280 -8.40 -5.78 5.12
C LEU A 280 -7.46 -6.76 4.41
N TYR A 281 -6.17 -6.42 4.32
CA TYR A 281 -5.23 -7.27 3.57
C TYR A 281 -4.85 -8.56 4.30
N ALA A 282 -4.86 -8.58 5.63
CA ALA A 282 -4.65 -9.82 6.38
C ALA A 282 -5.83 -10.78 6.16
N SER A 283 -7.06 -10.28 6.24
CA SER A 283 -8.27 -11.05 5.98
C SER A 283 -8.33 -11.56 4.53
N LEU A 284 -8.01 -10.71 3.54
CA LEU A 284 -7.98 -11.14 2.15
C LEU A 284 -6.92 -12.22 1.90
N ARG A 285 -5.73 -12.11 2.51
CA ARG A 285 -4.71 -13.17 2.39
C ARG A 285 -5.14 -14.47 3.06
N GLN A 286 -5.74 -14.40 4.25
CA GLN A 286 -6.29 -15.57 4.94
C GLN A 286 -7.33 -16.28 4.08
N LEU A 287 -8.26 -15.51 3.48
CA LEU A 287 -9.32 -16.05 2.62
C LEU A 287 -8.76 -16.61 1.30
N ASP A 288 -7.73 -15.99 0.74
CA ASP A 288 -7.05 -16.46 -0.48
C ASP A 288 -6.32 -17.80 -0.24
N GLU A 289 -5.79 -18.00 0.97
CA GLU A 289 -5.13 -19.25 1.38
C GLU A 289 -6.11 -20.37 1.79
N ALA A 290 -7.39 -20.06 2.01
CA ALA A 290 -8.41 -21.04 2.40
C ALA A 290 -8.75 -22.04 1.28
N GLY A 291 -8.28 -21.79 0.05
CA GLY A 291 -8.52 -22.64 -1.12
C GLY A 291 -9.99 -22.64 -1.54
N CYS A 292 -10.71 -21.54 -1.31
CA CYS A 292 -12.09 -21.37 -1.75
C CYS A 292 -12.17 -21.15 -3.27
N ASP A 293 -13.34 -21.41 -3.86
CA ASP A 293 -13.61 -21.17 -5.28
C ASP A 293 -13.81 -19.67 -5.58
N THR A 294 -14.31 -18.90 -4.60
CA THR A 294 -14.54 -17.46 -4.71
C THR A 294 -14.57 -16.78 -3.34
N ILE A 295 -14.20 -15.50 -3.30
CA ILE A 295 -14.29 -14.61 -2.15
C ILE A 295 -15.43 -13.62 -2.39
N LEU A 296 -16.41 -13.60 -1.50
CA LEU A 296 -17.47 -12.60 -1.47
C LEU A 296 -17.17 -11.57 -0.38
N VAL A 297 -17.19 -10.29 -0.74
CA VAL A 297 -16.94 -9.19 0.18
C VAL A 297 -18.18 -8.31 0.27
N GLU A 298 -18.65 -8.05 1.49
CA GLU A 298 -19.73 -7.10 1.72
C GLU A 298 -19.27 -5.69 1.31
N ALA A 299 -20.08 -5.01 0.50
CA ALA A 299 -19.83 -3.64 0.08
C ALA A 299 -19.68 -2.71 1.32
N PRO A 300 -18.59 -1.94 1.41
CA PRO A 300 -18.45 -0.96 2.48
C PRO A 300 -19.49 0.17 2.37
N PRO A 301 -19.84 0.84 3.49
CA PRO A 301 -20.65 2.06 3.48
C PRO A 301 -20.14 3.13 2.52
N GLN A 302 -21.03 4.02 2.07
CA GLN A 302 -20.73 5.04 1.06
C GLN A 302 -20.12 6.34 1.61
N ASP A 303 -20.09 6.54 2.93
CA ASP A 303 -19.54 7.75 3.53
C ASP A 303 -18.01 7.88 3.33
N ALA A 304 -17.48 9.07 3.63
CA ALA A 304 -16.11 9.44 3.33
C ALA A 304 -15.04 8.59 4.05
N ALA A 305 -15.35 8.08 5.25
CA ALA A 305 -14.38 7.29 6.02
C ALA A 305 -14.01 5.97 5.32
N TRP A 306 -14.90 5.45 4.48
CA TRP A 306 -14.73 4.20 3.76
C TRP A 306 -14.16 4.36 2.35
N ALA A 307 -13.93 5.59 1.89
CA ALA A 307 -13.51 5.86 0.51
C ALA A 307 -12.22 5.12 0.13
N ALA A 308 -11.23 5.09 1.03
CA ALA A 308 -9.98 4.38 0.79
C ALA A 308 -10.17 2.86 0.71
N ILE A 309 -11.06 2.29 1.54
CA ILE A 309 -11.36 0.85 1.52
C ILE A 309 -12.08 0.47 0.24
N ARG A 310 -13.10 1.26 -0.16
CA ARG A 310 -13.82 1.06 -1.43
C ARG A 310 -12.86 1.10 -2.61
N ASP A 311 -11.94 2.08 -2.66
CA ASP A 311 -10.91 2.16 -3.71
C ASP A 311 -10.09 0.86 -3.82
N ARG A 312 -9.67 0.27 -2.69
CA ARG A 312 -8.92 -1.00 -2.69
C ARG A 312 -9.76 -2.18 -3.16
N LEU A 313 -10.98 -2.31 -2.66
CA LEU A 313 -11.88 -3.42 -3.02
C LEU A 313 -12.33 -3.38 -4.47
N THR A 314 -12.63 -2.19 -5.02
CA THR A 314 -12.96 -2.02 -6.44
C THR A 314 -11.81 -2.49 -7.34
N ARG A 315 -10.57 -2.10 -7.02
CA ARG A 315 -9.38 -2.52 -7.77
C ARG A 315 -9.08 -4.02 -7.63
N ALA A 316 -9.32 -4.57 -6.44
CA ALA A 316 -9.14 -6.00 -6.18
C ALA A 316 -10.12 -6.84 -7.01
N ALA A 317 -11.40 -6.46 -7.02
CA ALA A 317 -12.45 -7.13 -7.78
C ALA A 317 -12.16 -7.08 -9.30
N ALA A 318 -11.81 -5.89 -9.82
CA ALA A 318 -11.45 -5.71 -11.22
C ALA A 318 -10.21 -6.54 -11.63
N GLY A 319 -9.26 -6.74 -10.72
CA GLY A 319 -8.07 -7.58 -10.96
C GLY A 319 -8.38 -9.07 -11.04
N THR A 320 -9.47 -9.54 -10.44
CA THR A 320 -9.83 -10.98 -10.44
C THR A 320 -10.74 -11.43 -11.57
N GLN A 321 -11.47 -10.51 -12.22
CA GLN A 321 -12.46 -10.86 -13.26
C GLN A 321 -11.85 -11.44 -14.54
N GLU A 322 -10.55 -11.25 -14.80
CA GLU A 322 -9.87 -11.83 -15.97
C GLU A 322 -9.36 -13.26 -15.75
N ASN A 323 -9.18 -13.73 -14.51
CA ASN A 323 -8.78 -15.12 -14.26
C ASN A 323 -9.92 -16.14 -14.55
N LEU A 324 -11.10 -15.65 -14.91
CA LEU A 324 -12.29 -16.42 -15.27
C LEU A 324 -12.54 -16.46 -16.80
N ALA A 325 -11.68 -15.81 -17.61
CA ALA A 325 -11.73 -15.82 -19.08
C ALA A 325 -10.57 -16.63 -19.66
#